data_AF-A0A0R1V4D0-F1
#
_entry.id   AF-A0A0R1V4D0-F1
#
_cell.length_a   1.000
_cell.length_b   1.000
_cell.length_c   1.000
_cell.angle_alpha   90.00
_cell.angle_beta   90.00
_cell.angle_gamma   90.00
#
_symmetry.space_group_name_H-M   'P 1'
#
loop_
_entity.id
_entity.type
_entity.pdbx_description
1 polymer ?
#
loop_
_entity_poly.entity_id
_entity_poly.type
_entity_poly.pdbx_seq_one_letter_code
_entity_poly.pdbx_strand_id
1 'polypeptide(L)'
;MFSIIMLCVLIGTSVYAFREVILGDDQGAVIRKFTDSVRMMTTGKKANEEKTLKKVNKVVLDVPLINQMDDPKLYNGCEVTSLAMLLQYHKINVSKNTLGDEIETVPLDYDDGQHGNPNVGFVGDVTGDSAGLGVYHGPVAKLAQKYSKNVHDISGQSFSKVIERLELGQPVWTITTVNFAPVDDFQDWQTPQGEMKITFSEHSVVITGFDRKNSLIYINNPFGNKNQAVSWNDFEDAYNQMGKQAIYID
;
A
#
# COMPACT_ATOMS: atom_id res chain seq x y z
N MET A 1 19.18 -23.32 59.60
CA MET A 1 19.88 -23.20 58.31
C MET A 1 18.80 -23.13 57.24
N PHE A 2 18.53 -21.95 56.69
CA PHE A 2 17.47 -21.76 55.69
C PHE A 2 18.07 -22.02 54.29
N SER A 3 17.51 -22.97 53.55
CA SER A 3 17.84 -23.15 52.12
C SER A 3 16.95 -22.26 51.29
N ILE A 4 17.56 -21.40 50.46
CA ILE A 4 16.86 -20.62 49.44
C ILE A 4 16.93 -21.44 48.14
N ILE A 5 15.79 -21.85 47.60
CA ILE A 5 15.70 -22.45 46.27
C ILE A 5 15.19 -21.38 45.31
N MET A 6 16.02 -21.00 44.35
CA MET A 6 15.67 -20.05 43.29
C MET A 6 15.24 -20.84 42.05
N LEU A 7 13.96 -20.76 41.68
CA LEU A 7 13.43 -21.41 40.49
C LEU A 7 13.28 -20.37 39.37
N CYS A 8 14.14 -20.44 38.36
CA CYS A 8 14.03 -19.61 37.16
C CYS A 8 13.25 -20.39 36.09
N VAL A 9 12.21 -19.78 35.51
CA VAL A 9 11.48 -20.35 34.37
C VAL A 9 11.75 -19.48 33.14
N LEU A 10 12.21 -20.12 32.05
CA LEU A 10 12.43 -19.48 30.76
C LEU A 10 11.19 -19.64 29.88
N ILE A 11 10.62 -18.53 29.43
CA ILE A 11 9.58 -18.51 28.38
C ILE A 11 10.01 -17.45 27.35
N GLY A 12 10.58 -17.89 26.22
CA GLY A 12 11.12 -16.99 25.19
C GLY A 12 12.43 -16.29 25.60
N THR A 13 12.67 -15.07 25.11
CA THR A 13 13.93 -14.31 25.30
C THR A 13 14.02 -13.52 26.62
N SER A 14 13.03 -13.61 27.50
CA SER A 14 13.00 -12.85 28.75
C SER A 14 13.08 -13.76 29.97
N VAL A 15 13.97 -13.42 30.92
CA VAL A 15 14.14 -14.13 32.20
C VAL A 15 13.40 -13.36 33.29
N TYR A 16 12.45 -14.01 33.96
CA TYR A 16 11.78 -13.47 35.14
C TYR A 16 12.33 -14.16 36.40
N ALA A 17 12.84 -13.37 37.34
CA ALA A 17 13.28 -13.85 38.66
C ALA A 17 12.31 -13.34 39.73
N PHE A 18 11.66 -14.26 40.43
CA PHE A 18 10.82 -13.94 41.59
C PHE A 18 11.48 -14.45 42.86
N ARG A 19 11.48 -13.61 43.91
CA ARG A 19 12.07 -13.91 45.22
C ARG A 19 10.97 -13.95 46.25
N GLU A 20 10.59 -15.14 46.71
CA GLU A 20 9.72 -15.30 47.88
C GLU A 20 10.37 -16.20 48.93
N VAL A 21 10.14 -15.84 50.21
CA VAL A 21 10.59 -16.55 51.40
C VAL A 21 9.47 -17.49 51.84
N ILE A 22 9.72 -18.80 51.84
CA ILE A 22 8.72 -19.81 52.22
C ILE A 22 8.84 -20.12 53.72
N LEU A 23 7.75 -19.92 54.47
CA LEU A 23 7.53 -20.55 55.78
C LEU A 23 6.70 -21.83 55.58
N GLY A 24 7.27 -22.94 56.08
CA GLY A 24 6.69 -24.25 56.43
C GLY A 24 5.36 -24.78 55.83
N ASP A 25 5.45 -25.99 55.29
CA ASP A 25 4.41 -27.04 55.22
C ASP A 25 3.10 -26.78 54.45
N ASP A 26 3.21 -26.43 53.16
CA ASP A 26 2.21 -26.87 52.15
C ASP A 26 2.79 -26.83 50.72
N GLN A 27 3.80 -27.68 50.44
CA GLN A 27 4.42 -27.74 49.12
C GLN A 27 3.45 -28.20 48.02
N GLY A 28 2.37 -28.92 48.36
CA GLY A 28 1.45 -29.51 47.38
C GLY A 28 0.39 -28.54 46.86
N ALA A 29 -0.16 -27.67 47.71
CA ALA A 29 -1.24 -26.77 47.31
C ALA A 29 -0.75 -25.56 46.49
N VAL A 30 0.44 -25.04 46.80
CA VAL A 30 1.03 -23.90 46.10
C VAL A 30 1.42 -24.29 44.67
N ILE A 31 2.01 -25.47 44.48
CA ILE A 31 2.36 -26.00 43.15
C ILE A 31 1.10 -26.14 42.31
N ARG A 32 0.01 -26.74 42.83
CA ARG A 32 -1.26 -26.91 42.08
C ARG A 32 -1.88 -25.57 41.66
N LYS A 33 -1.94 -24.59 42.55
CA LYS A 33 -2.45 -23.25 42.21
C LYS A 33 -1.60 -22.57 41.13
N PHE A 34 -0.29 -22.79 41.14
CA PHE A 34 0.62 -22.28 40.12
C PHE A 34 0.40 -23.00 38.77
N THR A 35 0.29 -24.34 38.75
CA THR A 35 0.00 -25.09 37.52
C THR A 35 -1.35 -24.71 36.92
N ASP A 36 -2.37 -24.50 37.74
CA ASP A 36 -3.69 -24.08 37.29
C ASP A 36 -3.69 -22.65 36.73
N SER A 37 -2.90 -21.75 37.33
CA SER A 37 -2.73 -20.37 36.84
C SER A 37 -1.94 -20.31 35.53
N VAL A 38 -0.88 -21.10 35.39
CA VAL A 38 -0.12 -21.23 34.14
C VAL A 38 -0.96 -21.93 33.05
N ARG A 39 -1.77 -22.94 33.43
CA ARG A 39 -2.72 -23.57 32.52
C ARG A 39 -3.79 -22.59 32.05
N MET A 40 -4.32 -21.73 32.93
CA MET A 40 -5.24 -20.65 32.54
C MET A 40 -4.57 -19.59 31.66
N MET A 41 -3.31 -19.20 31.92
CA MET A 41 -2.57 -18.28 31.05
C MET A 41 -2.22 -18.87 29.69
N THR A 42 -2.06 -20.19 29.58
CA THR A 42 -1.79 -20.89 28.31
C THR A 42 -3.06 -21.28 27.54
N THR A 43 -4.19 -21.48 28.23
CA THR A 43 -5.51 -21.74 27.59
C THR A 43 -6.33 -20.48 27.35
N GLY A 44 -5.94 -19.34 27.93
CA GLY A 44 -6.48 -18.00 27.67
C GLY A 44 -5.91 -17.31 26.43
N LYS A 45 -5.29 -18.05 25.50
CA LYS A 45 -5.03 -17.52 24.16
C LYS A 45 -6.41 -17.38 23.52
N LYS A 46 -6.99 -16.18 23.60
CA LYS A 46 -8.05 -15.75 22.68
C LYS A 46 -7.59 -16.23 21.31
N ALA A 47 -8.28 -17.24 20.78
CA ALA A 47 -8.24 -17.52 19.37
C ALA A 47 -8.69 -16.21 18.74
N ASN A 48 -7.72 -15.43 18.28
CA ASN A 48 -7.99 -14.43 17.29
C ASN A 48 -8.50 -15.27 16.13
N GLU A 49 -9.82 -15.38 16.01
CA GLU A 49 -10.43 -15.83 14.78
C GLU A 49 -9.91 -14.85 13.72
N GLU A 50 -8.79 -15.19 13.09
CA GLU A 50 -8.54 -14.80 11.72
C GLU A 50 -9.79 -15.29 11.00
N LYS A 51 -10.76 -14.39 10.88
CA LYS A 51 -11.89 -14.51 10.01
C LYS A 51 -11.27 -14.69 8.63
N THR A 52 -11.02 -15.94 8.26
CA THR A 52 -10.50 -16.31 6.96
C THR A 52 -11.51 -15.74 5.97
N LEU A 53 -11.15 -14.60 5.37
CA LEU A 53 -11.99 -13.92 4.42
C LEU A 53 -12.32 -14.94 3.34
N LYS A 54 -13.61 -15.21 3.19
CA LYS A 54 -14.08 -16.15 2.18
C LYS A 54 -13.70 -15.57 0.83
N LYS A 55 -12.64 -16.12 0.23
CA LYS A 55 -12.13 -15.70 -1.07
C LYS A 55 -13.26 -15.65 -2.08
N VAL A 56 -13.53 -14.46 -2.61
CA VAL A 56 -14.61 -14.25 -3.59
C VAL A 56 -14.05 -14.41 -5.01
N ASN A 57 -14.91 -14.81 -5.94
CA ASN A 57 -14.49 -15.02 -7.34
C ASN A 57 -14.41 -13.71 -8.12
N LYS A 58 -15.18 -12.70 -7.73
CA LYS A 58 -15.31 -11.44 -8.46
C LYS A 58 -15.60 -10.29 -7.51
N VAL A 59 -14.92 -9.17 -7.72
CA VAL A 59 -15.18 -7.87 -7.10
C VAL A 59 -15.26 -6.84 -8.21
N VAL A 60 -16.23 -5.93 -8.15
CA VAL A 60 -16.27 -4.71 -8.97
C VAL A 60 -16.81 -3.60 -8.09
N LEU A 61 -15.96 -2.64 -7.74
CA LEU A 61 -16.30 -1.50 -6.90
C LEU A 61 -16.78 -0.34 -7.77
N ASP A 62 -17.72 0.44 -7.24
CA ASP A 62 -18.25 1.62 -7.93
C ASP A 62 -17.44 2.87 -7.59
N VAL A 63 -16.19 2.89 -8.05
CA VAL A 63 -15.30 4.05 -7.90
C VAL A 63 -15.72 5.13 -8.91
N PRO A 64 -15.87 6.40 -8.51
CA PRO A 64 -16.14 7.49 -9.44
C PRO A 64 -15.03 7.58 -10.49
N LEU A 65 -15.41 7.78 -11.74
CA LEU A 65 -14.45 7.99 -12.82
C LEU A 65 -14.20 9.50 -12.95
N ILE A 66 -12.94 9.88 -13.02
CA ILE A 66 -12.50 11.23 -13.35
C ILE A 66 -11.56 11.09 -14.55
N ASN A 67 -11.80 11.87 -15.60
CA ASN A 67 -10.95 11.90 -16.77
C ASN A 67 -9.93 13.03 -16.65
N GLN A 68 -8.63 12.73 -16.74
CA GLN A 68 -7.56 13.73 -16.66
C GLN A 68 -7.61 14.72 -17.84
N MET A 69 -8.25 14.33 -18.95
CA MET A 69 -8.39 15.14 -20.15
C MET A 69 -9.57 16.13 -20.13
N ASP A 70 -10.49 16.02 -19.16
CA ASP A 70 -11.57 16.99 -18.97
C ASP A 70 -11.02 18.35 -18.48
N ASP A 71 -11.68 19.45 -18.82
CA ASP A 71 -11.21 20.79 -18.41
C ASP A 71 -11.46 21.05 -16.90
N PRO A 72 -10.50 21.64 -16.17
CA PRO A 72 -9.15 21.98 -16.61
C PRO A 72 -8.25 20.73 -16.72
N LYS A 73 -7.61 20.59 -17.88
CA LYS A 73 -6.83 19.40 -18.24
C LYS A 73 -5.54 19.29 -17.42
N LEU A 74 -5.17 18.05 -17.09
CA LEU A 74 -3.84 17.68 -16.61
C LEU A 74 -3.30 16.59 -17.52
N TYR A 75 -2.52 16.96 -18.53
CA TYR A 75 -2.04 16.02 -19.55
C TYR A 75 -1.17 14.92 -18.93
N ASN A 76 -0.30 15.27 -17.96
CA ASN A 76 0.52 14.32 -17.21
C ASN A 76 -0.09 13.97 -15.84
N GLY A 77 -1.38 14.21 -15.60
CA GLY A 77 -1.99 14.13 -14.27
C GLY A 77 -2.59 12.78 -13.90
N CYS A 78 -2.06 11.67 -14.40
CA CYS A 78 -2.70 10.35 -14.22
C CYS A 78 -2.76 9.93 -12.74
N GLU A 79 -1.72 10.24 -11.96
CA GLU A 79 -1.55 9.91 -10.55
C GLU A 79 -2.50 10.71 -9.68
N VAL A 80 -2.53 12.03 -9.85
CA VAL A 80 -3.39 12.93 -9.08
C VAL A 80 -4.86 12.76 -9.46
N THR A 81 -5.15 12.41 -10.72
CA THR A 81 -6.51 12.05 -11.15
C THR A 81 -6.96 10.74 -10.53
N SER A 82 -6.10 9.73 -10.53
CA SER A 82 -6.36 8.45 -9.86
C SER A 82 -6.51 8.61 -8.34
N LEU A 83 -5.70 9.47 -7.71
CA LEU A 83 -5.84 9.78 -6.30
C LEU A 83 -7.16 10.50 -6.01
N ALA A 84 -7.61 11.42 -6.87
CA ALA A 84 -8.91 12.07 -6.74
C ALA A 84 -10.06 11.03 -6.80
N MET A 85 -9.99 10.06 -7.71
CA MET A 85 -10.97 8.96 -7.78
C MET A 85 -11.00 8.13 -6.49
N LEU A 86 -9.82 7.81 -5.95
CA LEU A 86 -9.68 7.08 -4.69
C LEU A 86 -10.28 7.88 -3.52
N LEU A 87 -9.92 9.15 -3.36
CA LEU A 87 -10.44 10.01 -2.29
C LEU A 87 -11.97 10.20 -2.38
N GLN A 88 -12.50 10.41 -3.59
CA GLN A 88 -13.94 10.60 -3.78
C GLN A 88 -14.75 9.33 -3.50
N TYR A 89 -14.20 8.14 -3.74
CA TYR A 89 -14.83 6.89 -3.32
C TYR A 89 -15.05 6.87 -1.79
N HIS A 90 -14.10 7.41 -1.03
CA HIS A 90 -14.17 7.61 0.43
C HIS A 90 -14.88 8.91 0.85
N LYS A 91 -15.69 9.51 -0.04
CA LYS A 91 -16.49 10.73 0.22
C LYS A 91 -15.67 11.97 0.57
N ILE A 92 -14.38 11.96 0.23
CA ILE A 92 -13.51 13.14 0.34
C ILE A 92 -13.54 13.84 -1.02
N ASN A 93 -14.29 14.94 -1.10
CA ASN A 93 -14.49 15.66 -2.35
C ASN A 93 -13.34 16.62 -2.62
N VAL A 94 -12.34 16.16 -3.37
CA VAL A 94 -11.23 16.97 -3.90
C VAL A 94 -11.12 16.75 -5.41
N SER A 95 -10.73 17.80 -6.13
CA SER A 95 -10.55 17.75 -7.59
C SER A 95 -9.15 17.28 -7.97
N LYS A 96 -9.00 16.70 -9.17
CA LYS A 96 -7.68 16.36 -9.73
C LYS A 96 -6.76 17.60 -9.83
N ASN A 97 -7.32 18.77 -10.13
CA ASN A 97 -6.57 20.02 -10.27
C ASN A 97 -6.05 20.52 -8.92
N THR A 98 -6.87 20.48 -7.88
CA THR A 98 -6.43 20.79 -6.52
C THR A 98 -5.29 19.88 -6.08
N LEU A 99 -5.37 18.58 -6.36
CA LEU A 99 -4.29 17.65 -6.06
C LEU A 99 -3.04 17.90 -6.92
N GLY A 100 -3.23 18.26 -8.20
CA GLY A 100 -2.15 18.65 -9.11
C GLY A 100 -1.43 19.93 -8.68
N ASP A 101 -2.14 20.87 -8.05
CA ASP A 101 -1.55 22.10 -7.50
C ASP A 101 -0.80 21.85 -6.18
N GLU A 102 -1.17 20.80 -5.44
CA GLU A 102 -0.66 20.50 -4.11
C GLU A 102 0.40 19.40 -4.04
N ILE A 103 0.59 18.64 -5.13
CA ILE A 103 1.64 17.62 -5.22
C ILE A 103 3.00 18.30 -5.22
N GLU A 104 3.94 17.78 -4.43
CA GLU A 104 5.32 18.27 -4.44
C GLU A 104 5.96 17.93 -5.79
N THR A 105 6.61 18.90 -6.43
CA THR A 105 7.26 18.73 -7.74
C THR A 105 8.79 18.81 -7.61
N VAL A 106 9.47 18.19 -8.58
CA VAL A 106 10.91 18.32 -8.82
C VAL A 106 11.16 18.61 -10.29
N PRO A 107 12.27 19.29 -10.67
CA PRO A 107 12.60 19.51 -12.07
C PRO A 107 12.68 18.20 -12.86
N LEU A 108 12.36 18.25 -14.16
CA LEU A 108 12.62 17.14 -15.08
C LEU A 108 14.14 16.92 -15.21
N ASP A 109 14.87 18.01 -15.44
CA ASP A 109 16.32 18.06 -15.60
C ASP A 109 16.92 19.12 -14.64
N TYR A 110 18.08 18.80 -14.08
CA TYR A 110 18.92 19.71 -13.31
C TYR A 110 20.08 20.24 -14.19
N ASP A 111 20.63 21.40 -13.83
CA ASP A 111 21.71 22.06 -14.59
C ASP A 111 23.00 21.21 -14.72
N ASP A 112 23.20 20.25 -13.82
CA ASP A 112 24.35 19.34 -13.81
C ASP A 112 24.15 18.06 -14.63
N GLY A 113 23.02 17.96 -15.35
CA GLY A 113 22.67 16.84 -16.21
C GLY A 113 22.00 15.66 -15.49
N GLN A 114 21.70 15.79 -14.19
CA GLN A 114 20.86 14.83 -13.48
C GLN A 114 19.37 15.07 -13.78
N HIS A 115 18.54 14.06 -13.52
CA HIS A 115 17.10 14.11 -13.70
C HIS A 115 16.33 14.08 -12.38
N GLY A 116 15.06 14.52 -12.42
CA GLY A 116 14.13 14.40 -11.30
C GLY A 116 13.88 12.96 -10.88
N ASN A 117 13.66 12.74 -9.59
CA ASN A 117 13.34 11.42 -9.04
C ASN A 117 11.86 11.36 -8.62
N PRO A 118 11.04 10.48 -9.22
CA PRO A 118 9.61 10.40 -8.91
C PRO A 118 9.30 9.93 -7.48
N ASN A 119 10.29 9.35 -6.77
CA ASN A 119 10.15 9.04 -5.34
C ASN A 119 10.23 10.29 -4.44
N VAL A 120 10.72 11.42 -4.96
CA VAL A 120 10.87 12.68 -4.21
C VAL A 120 9.70 13.62 -4.47
N GLY A 121 9.25 13.71 -5.71
CA GLY A 121 8.12 14.53 -6.11
C GLY A 121 7.73 14.24 -7.55
N PHE A 122 6.66 14.88 -8.02
CA PHE A 122 6.27 14.84 -9.42
C PHE A 122 7.35 15.45 -10.30
N VAL A 123 7.87 14.66 -11.23
CA VAL A 123 8.98 15.05 -12.10
C VAL A 123 8.47 15.85 -13.29
N GLY A 124 8.87 17.13 -13.35
CA GLY A 124 8.45 18.07 -14.36
C GLY A 124 7.05 18.63 -14.09
N ASP A 125 6.27 18.84 -15.15
CA ASP A 125 5.01 19.56 -15.08
C ASP A 125 3.78 18.66 -15.19
N VAL A 126 2.91 18.75 -14.18
CA VAL A 126 1.67 17.97 -14.06
C VAL A 126 0.65 18.34 -15.13
N THR A 127 0.61 19.63 -15.52
CA THR A 127 -0.38 20.15 -16.47
C THR A 127 -0.10 19.66 -17.89
N GLY A 128 1.18 19.46 -18.21
CA GLY A 128 1.70 19.19 -19.55
C GLY A 128 1.78 20.41 -20.45
N ASP A 129 1.75 21.62 -19.88
CA ASP A 129 2.16 22.84 -20.58
C ASP A 129 3.66 22.81 -20.91
N SER A 130 4.43 22.02 -20.14
CA SER A 130 5.82 21.67 -20.37
C SER A 130 6.09 20.17 -20.12
N ALA A 131 7.33 19.73 -20.36
CA ALA A 131 7.69 18.33 -20.23
C ALA A 131 7.54 17.84 -18.78
N GLY A 132 7.01 16.63 -18.64
CA GLY A 132 6.81 15.96 -17.37
C GLY A 132 6.87 14.45 -17.56
N LEU A 133 7.04 13.75 -16.44
CA LEU A 133 7.05 12.31 -16.38
C LEU A 133 5.90 11.83 -15.50
N GLY A 134 6.02 12.03 -14.18
CA GLY A 134 5.10 11.46 -13.21
C GLY A 134 5.64 11.47 -11.79
N VAL A 135 4.94 10.79 -10.87
CA VAL A 135 5.25 10.70 -9.44
C VAL A 135 4.99 9.30 -8.88
N TYR A 136 5.84 8.84 -7.96
CA TYR A 136 5.71 7.53 -7.33
C TYR A 136 4.95 7.59 -6.00
N HIS A 137 4.73 6.42 -5.42
CA HIS A 137 3.86 6.21 -4.26
C HIS A 137 4.15 7.13 -3.05
N GLY A 138 5.42 7.44 -2.76
CA GLY A 138 5.79 8.19 -1.56
C GLY A 138 5.15 9.58 -1.49
N PRO A 139 5.42 10.49 -2.46
CA PRO A 139 4.80 11.80 -2.52
C PRO A 139 3.27 11.75 -2.65
N VAL A 140 2.73 10.76 -3.38
CA VAL A 140 1.27 10.57 -3.53
C VAL A 140 0.62 10.20 -2.19
N ALA A 141 1.21 9.28 -1.42
CA ALA A 141 0.72 8.90 -0.10
C ALA A 141 0.80 10.08 0.87
N LYS A 142 1.89 10.86 0.84
CA LYS A 142 2.05 12.09 1.63
C LYS A 142 0.97 13.12 1.28
N LEU A 143 0.65 13.29 0.00
CA LEU A 143 -0.45 14.16 -0.45
C LEU A 143 -1.79 13.65 0.07
N ALA A 144 -2.09 12.35 -0.11
CA ALA A 144 -3.32 11.73 0.38
C ALA A 144 -3.50 11.90 1.90
N GLN A 145 -2.40 11.87 2.68
CA GLN A 145 -2.42 12.04 4.12
C GLN A 145 -2.84 13.45 4.58
N LYS A 146 -2.79 14.46 3.70
CA LYS A 146 -3.38 15.78 3.98
C LYS A 146 -4.91 15.70 4.07
N TYR A 147 -5.52 14.70 3.44
CA TYR A 147 -6.96 14.55 3.26
C TYR A 147 -7.58 13.42 4.09
N SER A 148 -6.81 12.38 4.43
CA SER A 148 -7.25 11.27 5.27
C SER A 148 -6.15 10.80 6.21
N LYS A 149 -6.50 10.39 7.43
CA LYS A 149 -5.55 9.76 8.37
C LYS A 149 -5.36 8.27 8.12
N ASN A 150 -6.26 7.66 7.34
CA ASN A 150 -6.31 6.23 7.08
C ASN A 150 -5.72 5.90 5.71
N VAL A 151 -4.56 6.50 5.40
CA VAL A 151 -3.84 6.23 4.14
C VAL A 151 -2.83 5.14 4.39
N HIS A 152 -2.90 4.09 3.60
CA HIS A 152 -2.04 2.92 3.71
C HIS A 152 -1.26 2.73 2.42
N ASP A 153 0.03 3.02 2.50
CA ASP A 153 1.00 2.69 1.46
C ASP A 153 1.50 1.26 1.71
N ILE A 154 1.10 0.35 0.81
CA ILE A 154 1.50 -1.06 0.82
C ILE A 154 2.51 -1.36 -0.29
N SER A 155 3.24 -0.34 -0.76
CA SER A 155 4.24 -0.52 -1.80
C SER A 155 5.30 -1.56 -1.41
N GLY A 156 5.71 -2.37 -2.38
CA GLY A 156 6.56 -3.54 -2.18
C GLY A 156 5.82 -4.84 -1.83
N GLN A 157 4.53 -4.79 -1.45
CA GLN A 157 3.72 -5.98 -1.21
C GLN A 157 3.36 -6.72 -2.50
N SER A 158 3.08 -8.02 -2.38
CA SER A 158 2.63 -8.85 -3.50
C SER A 158 1.26 -8.40 -4.03
N PHE A 159 0.99 -8.67 -5.30
CA PHE A 159 -0.31 -8.34 -5.90
C PHE A 159 -1.48 -9.05 -5.18
N SER A 160 -1.26 -10.21 -4.56
CA SER A 160 -2.26 -10.83 -3.69
C SER A 160 -2.73 -9.92 -2.54
N LYS A 161 -1.88 -9.04 -2.01
CA LYS A 161 -2.28 -8.05 -0.99
C LYS A 161 -3.20 -6.99 -1.55
N VAL A 162 -2.97 -6.54 -2.78
CA VAL A 162 -3.89 -5.67 -3.51
C VAL A 162 -5.25 -6.35 -3.63
N ILE A 163 -5.28 -7.63 -4.03
CA ILE A 163 -6.53 -8.40 -4.14
C ILE A 163 -7.25 -8.51 -2.79
N GLU A 164 -6.54 -8.78 -1.69
CA GLU A 164 -7.14 -8.79 -0.35
C GLU A 164 -7.80 -7.45 0.02
N ARG A 165 -7.22 -6.31 -0.39
CA ARG A 165 -7.83 -4.98 -0.17
C ARG A 165 -9.13 -4.84 -0.97
N LEU A 166 -9.14 -5.26 -2.23
CA LEU A 166 -10.33 -5.24 -3.07
C LEU A 166 -11.46 -6.11 -2.48
N GLU A 167 -11.13 -7.28 -1.93
CA GLU A 167 -12.10 -8.15 -1.25
C GLU A 167 -12.73 -7.49 -0.01
N LEU A 168 -12.04 -6.50 0.58
CA LEU A 168 -12.54 -5.67 1.69
C LEU A 168 -13.26 -4.40 1.23
N GLY A 169 -13.47 -4.21 -0.07
CA GLY A 169 -14.14 -3.04 -0.62
C GLY A 169 -13.25 -1.80 -0.71
N GLN A 170 -11.92 -1.97 -0.60
CA GLN A 170 -10.93 -0.91 -0.65
C GLN A 170 -10.28 -0.89 -2.05
N PRO A 171 -10.62 0.07 -2.92
CA PRO A 171 -9.94 0.24 -4.19
C PRO A 171 -8.50 0.70 -3.97
N VAL A 172 -7.62 0.43 -4.94
CA VAL A 172 -6.17 0.61 -4.78
C VAL A 172 -5.65 1.51 -5.89
N TRP A 173 -5.04 2.63 -5.54
CA TRP A 173 -4.22 3.43 -6.45
C TRP A 173 -2.90 2.72 -6.72
N THR A 174 -2.42 2.74 -7.96
CA THR A 174 -1.17 2.06 -8.36
C THR A 174 -0.48 2.78 -9.52
N ILE A 175 0.82 2.51 -9.68
CA ILE A 175 1.57 2.74 -10.92
C ILE A 175 1.57 1.45 -11.75
N THR A 176 1.49 1.60 -13.08
CA THR A 176 1.54 0.57 -14.11
C THR A 176 2.13 1.17 -15.38
N THR A 177 1.84 0.59 -16.55
CA THR A 177 2.20 1.15 -17.85
C THR A 177 0.95 1.50 -18.65
N VAL A 178 1.09 2.36 -19.66
CA VAL A 178 -0.01 2.76 -20.57
C VAL A 178 -0.69 1.58 -21.26
N ASN A 179 0.02 0.46 -21.43
CA ASN A 179 -0.49 -0.77 -22.06
C ASN A 179 -0.96 -1.83 -21.06
N PHE A 180 -0.82 -1.57 -19.75
CA PHE A 180 -1.21 -2.51 -18.69
C PHE A 180 -0.45 -3.85 -18.75
N ALA A 181 0.78 -3.80 -19.28
CA ALA A 181 1.67 -4.93 -19.53
C ALA A 181 3.14 -4.49 -19.38
N PRO A 182 4.08 -5.42 -19.16
CA PRO A 182 5.50 -5.07 -19.10
C PRO A 182 6.01 -4.39 -20.38
N VAL A 183 6.97 -3.47 -20.21
CA VAL A 183 7.63 -2.72 -21.30
C VAL A 183 9.14 -2.91 -21.25
N ASP A 184 9.84 -2.62 -22.35
CA ASP A 184 11.30 -2.78 -22.50
C ASP A 184 12.04 -1.46 -22.78
N ASP A 185 11.34 -0.32 -22.71
CA ASP A 185 11.80 1.02 -23.05
C ASP A 185 12.36 1.82 -21.85
N PHE A 186 12.83 1.11 -20.82
CA PHE A 186 13.44 1.75 -19.64
C PHE A 186 14.77 2.42 -19.98
N GLN A 187 14.96 3.62 -19.44
CA GLN A 187 16.14 4.46 -19.54
C GLN A 187 16.84 4.53 -18.18
N ASP A 188 18.17 4.52 -18.19
CA ASP A 188 18.95 4.75 -16.98
C ASP A 188 19.07 6.25 -16.73
N TRP A 189 18.58 6.69 -15.56
CA TRP A 189 18.64 8.08 -15.11
C TRP A 189 19.59 8.21 -13.93
N GLN A 190 20.44 9.24 -13.99
CA GLN A 190 21.17 9.73 -12.82
C GLN A 190 20.30 10.75 -12.11
N THR A 191 19.99 10.52 -10.84
CA THR A 191 19.25 11.49 -10.02
C THR A 191 20.10 11.90 -8.82
N PRO A 192 19.79 13.02 -8.15
CA PRO A 192 20.50 13.39 -6.92
C PRO A 192 20.43 12.34 -5.80
N GLN A 193 19.52 11.36 -5.89
CA GLN A 193 19.36 10.25 -4.95
C GLN A 193 20.03 8.95 -5.43
N GLY A 194 20.66 8.95 -6.61
CA GLY A 194 21.32 7.79 -7.22
C GLY A 194 20.70 7.37 -8.55
N GLU A 195 21.24 6.29 -9.11
CA GLU A 195 20.80 5.73 -10.38
C GLU A 195 19.44 5.06 -10.26
N MET A 196 18.59 5.21 -11.26
CA MET A 196 17.33 4.46 -11.36
C MET A 196 16.91 4.27 -12.81
N LYS A 197 16.05 3.28 -13.04
CA LYS A 197 15.42 3.04 -14.34
C LYS A 197 14.06 3.73 -14.41
N ILE A 198 13.82 4.45 -15.50
CA ILE A 198 12.58 5.19 -15.77
C ILE A 198 12.04 4.78 -17.13
N THR A 199 10.73 4.69 -17.26
CA THR A 199 10.05 4.57 -18.56
C THR A 199 9.04 5.71 -18.69
N PHE A 200 8.94 6.30 -19.88
CA PHE A 200 7.88 7.24 -20.23
C PHE A 200 6.56 6.54 -20.58
N SER A 201 6.56 5.21 -20.60
CA SER A 201 5.34 4.40 -20.66
C SER A 201 4.65 4.27 -19.29
N GLU A 202 5.15 4.94 -18.25
CA GLU A 202 4.51 5.05 -16.94
C GLU A 202 3.04 5.50 -17.07
N HIS A 203 2.19 4.94 -16.22
CA HIS A 203 0.79 5.37 -16.09
C HIS A 203 0.26 5.01 -14.71
N SER A 204 -0.73 5.77 -14.24
CA SER A 204 -1.41 5.50 -12.96
C SER A 204 -2.90 5.30 -13.11
N VAL A 205 -3.44 4.35 -12.34
CA VAL A 205 -4.84 3.94 -12.36
C VAL A 205 -5.34 3.62 -10.95
N VAL A 206 -6.66 3.50 -10.81
CA VAL A 206 -7.27 2.88 -9.62
C VAL A 206 -7.73 1.48 -9.98
N ILE A 207 -7.25 0.47 -9.26
CA ILE A 207 -7.76 -0.90 -9.34
C ILE A 207 -9.09 -0.94 -8.58
N THR A 208 -10.15 -1.27 -9.30
CA THR A 208 -11.54 -1.26 -8.79
C THR A 208 -12.10 -2.66 -8.59
N GLY A 209 -11.39 -3.70 -9.01
CA GLY A 209 -11.88 -5.06 -8.86
C GLY A 209 -11.11 -6.10 -9.65
N PHE A 210 -11.67 -7.29 -9.67
CA PHE A 210 -11.09 -8.43 -10.37
C PHE A 210 -12.16 -9.48 -10.71
N ASP A 211 -11.83 -10.38 -11.63
CA ASP A 211 -12.60 -11.59 -11.95
C ASP A 211 -11.63 -12.78 -12.10
N ARG A 212 -11.61 -13.66 -11.10
CA ARG A 212 -10.69 -14.83 -11.09
C ARG A 212 -11.04 -15.86 -12.15
N LYS A 213 -12.31 -15.98 -12.51
CA LYS A 213 -12.77 -16.99 -13.47
C LYS A 213 -12.31 -16.63 -14.88
N ASN A 214 -12.33 -15.33 -15.19
CA ASN A 214 -11.94 -14.80 -16.49
C ASN A 214 -10.50 -14.28 -16.53
N SER A 215 -9.76 -14.38 -15.41
CA SER A 215 -8.39 -13.83 -15.26
C SER A 215 -8.30 -12.36 -15.66
N LEU A 216 -9.19 -11.53 -15.09
CA LEU A 216 -9.27 -10.09 -15.37
C LEU A 216 -9.04 -9.25 -14.13
N ILE A 217 -8.43 -8.09 -14.33
CA ILE A 217 -8.42 -6.96 -13.38
C ILE A 217 -9.31 -5.86 -13.94
N TYR A 218 -10.07 -5.21 -13.07
CA TYR A 218 -10.85 -4.03 -13.41
C TYR A 218 -10.16 -2.79 -12.87
N ILE A 219 -10.01 -1.78 -13.73
CA ILE A 219 -9.38 -0.51 -13.41
C ILE A 219 -10.28 0.67 -13.81
N ASN A 220 -10.20 1.77 -13.08
CA ASN A 220 -10.54 3.08 -13.62
C ASN A 220 -9.27 3.68 -14.21
N ASN A 221 -9.27 3.81 -15.53
CA ASN A 221 -8.20 4.46 -16.27
C ASN A 221 -8.53 5.96 -16.40
N PRO A 222 -7.65 6.86 -15.94
CA PRO A 222 -7.91 8.31 -15.95
C PRO A 222 -8.00 8.91 -17.37
N PHE A 223 -7.84 8.12 -18.43
CA PHE A 223 -8.26 8.50 -19.80
C PHE A 223 -9.76 8.26 -20.09
N GLY A 224 -10.60 8.15 -19.05
CA GLY A 224 -12.05 8.14 -19.19
C GLY A 224 -12.68 6.75 -19.32
N ASN A 225 -11.98 5.67 -18.98
CA ASN A 225 -12.53 4.31 -19.02
C ASN A 225 -12.81 3.79 -17.61
N LYS A 226 -14.09 3.64 -17.27
CA LYS A 226 -14.54 3.12 -15.97
C LYS A 226 -14.59 1.59 -15.98
N ASN A 227 -14.06 0.96 -14.94
CA ASN A 227 -14.01 -0.51 -14.80
C ASN A 227 -13.53 -1.22 -16.08
N GLN A 228 -12.53 -0.63 -16.76
CA GLN A 228 -11.86 -1.22 -17.90
C GLN A 228 -11.28 -2.57 -17.49
N ALA A 229 -11.63 -3.62 -18.25
CA ALA A 229 -11.08 -4.95 -18.03
C ALA A 229 -9.73 -5.09 -18.72
N VAL A 230 -8.73 -5.55 -17.97
CA VAL A 230 -7.38 -5.84 -18.47
C VAL A 230 -6.95 -7.25 -18.06
N SER A 231 -5.97 -7.80 -18.77
CA SER A 231 -5.37 -9.11 -18.47
C SER A 231 -4.81 -9.12 -17.06
N TRP A 232 -5.14 -10.14 -16.26
CA TRP A 232 -4.61 -10.26 -14.90
C TRP A 232 -3.09 -10.41 -14.91
N ASN A 233 -2.57 -11.33 -15.72
CA ASN A 233 -1.15 -11.66 -15.71
C ASN A 233 -0.31 -10.48 -16.18
N ASP A 234 -0.70 -9.86 -17.30
CA ASP A 234 0.05 -8.71 -17.83
C ASP A 234 0.03 -7.54 -16.86
N PHE A 235 -1.12 -7.29 -16.20
CA PHE A 235 -1.24 -6.22 -15.23
C PHE A 235 -0.40 -6.49 -13.97
N GLU A 236 -0.42 -7.72 -13.44
CA GLU A 236 0.41 -8.12 -12.30
C GLU A 236 1.91 -8.03 -12.63
N ASP A 237 2.31 -8.42 -13.84
CA ASP A 237 3.69 -8.30 -14.28
C ASP A 237 4.12 -6.84 -14.47
N ALA A 238 3.26 -5.98 -15.01
CA ALA A 238 3.49 -4.53 -15.09
C ALA A 238 3.60 -3.90 -13.68
N TYR A 239 2.71 -4.27 -12.76
CA TYR A 239 2.77 -3.85 -11.35
C TYR A 239 4.11 -4.25 -10.71
N ASN A 240 4.56 -5.49 -10.96
CA ASN A 240 5.84 -5.98 -10.46
C ASN A 240 7.03 -5.20 -11.06
N GLN A 241 6.98 -4.94 -12.38
CA GLN A 241 8.02 -4.20 -13.09
C GLN A 241 8.12 -2.75 -12.63
N MET A 242 6.99 -2.09 -12.37
CA MET A 242 6.92 -0.70 -11.92
C MET A 242 7.15 -0.52 -10.41
N GLY A 243 7.68 -1.54 -9.73
CA GLY A 243 8.11 -1.44 -8.33
C GLY A 243 7.03 -1.74 -7.29
N LYS A 244 5.94 -2.42 -7.66
CA LYS A 244 4.88 -2.88 -6.75
C LYS A 244 4.27 -1.76 -5.92
N GLN A 245 3.92 -0.65 -6.56
CA GLN A 245 3.46 0.57 -5.90
C GLN A 245 1.96 0.53 -5.65
N ALA A 246 1.51 0.66 -4.41
CA ALA A 246 0.08 0.53 -4.10
C ALA A 246 -0.34 1.32 -2.85
N ILE A 247 -1.43 2.09 -2.99
CA ILE A 247 -2.02 2.90 -1.91
C ILE A 247 -3.52 2.62 -1.82
N TYR A 248 -4.05 2.45 -0.62
CA TYR A 248 -5.49 2.44 -0.36
C TYR A 248 -5.87 3.33 0.83
N ILE A 249 -7.17 3.58 0.98
CA ILE A 249 -7.76 4.33 2.08
C ILE A 249 -8.83 3.47 2.76
N ASP A 250 -9.05 3.62 4.07
CA ASP A 250 -10.13 2.92 4.80
C ASP A 250 -10.99 3.80 5.73
#